data_AF-A0A401VXF5-F1
#
_entry.id   AF-A0A401VXF5-F1
#
_cell.length_a   1.000
_cell.length_b   1.000
_cell.length_c   1.000
_cell.angle_alpha   90.00
_cell.angle_beta   90.00
_cell.angle_gamma   90.00
#
_symmetry.space_group_name_H-M   'P 1'
#
loop_
_entity.id
_entity.type
_entity.pdbx_description
1 polymer ?
#
loop_
_entity_poly.entity_id
_entity_poly.type
_entity_poly.pdbx_seq_one_letter_code
_entity_poly.pdbx_strand_id
1 'polypeptide(L)'
;MVQSLLRVLCRRATDPVPATHIDDMLTKALALQPKPGTTVFRTRLGITALILAAPHPSTQVPPLHADVLATAHTDGYAARDALTQPQLRYAMTISQRRTLTDLVRTAGLDAGTVPEPLRSDLLRAATMAQNRLRLCLQRSAVTSLTTPSPVPP
;
A
#
# COMPACT_ATOMS: atom_id res chain seq x y z
N MET A 1 -17.45 2.15 4.75
CA MET A 1 -16.43 1.17 5.18
C MET A 1 -15.47 1.79 6.20
N VAL A 2 -14.66 2.82 5.87
CA VAL A 2 -13.76 3.47 6.85
C VAL A 2 -14.51 3.98 8.08
N GLN A 3 -15.70 4.55 7.90
CA GLN A 3 -16.58 4.96 8.99
C GLN A 3 -16.92 3.83 9.99
N SER A 4 -17.21 2.60 9.52
CA SER A 4 -17.52 1.47 10.41
C SER A 4 -16.28 1.07 11.22
N LEU A 5 -15.10 1.09 10.59
CA LEU A 5 -13.82 0.81 11.23
C LEU A 5 -13.47 1.87 12.29
N LEU A 6 -13.60 3.15 11.96
CA LEU A 6 -13.41 4.26 12.91
C LEU A 6 -14.43 4.20 14.04
N ARG A 7 -15.68 3.84 13.77
CA ARG A 7 -16.70 3.68 14.81
C ARG A 7 -16.31 2.61 15.83
N VAL A 8 -15.83 1.45 15.35
CA VAL A 8 -15.34 0.37 16.22
C VAL A 8 -14.11 0.82 17.01
N LEU A 9 -13.14 1.47 16.36
CA LEU A 9 -11.93 2.01 17.01
C LEU A 9 -12.26 3.00 18.11
N CYS A 10 -13.07 4.03 17.81
CA CYS A 10 -13.42 5.07 18.76
C CYS A 10 -14.25 4.50 19.91
N ARG A 11 -15.22 3.60 19.65
CA ARG A 11 -16.02 3.00 20.72
C ARG A 11 -15.20 2.11 21.63
N ARG A 12 -14.26 1.32 21.10
CA ARG A 12 -13.39 0.47 21.92
C ARG A 12 -12.59 1.25 22.97
N ALA A 13 -12.33 2.53 22.72
CA ALA A 13 -11.64 3.40 23.67
C ALA A 13 -12.53 3.88 24.84
N THR A 14 -13.85 3.84 24.69
CA THR A 14 -14.81 4.36 25.68
C THR A 14 -15.70 3.28 26.30
N ASP A 15 -16.13 2.29 25.51
CA ASP A 15 -17.14 1.30 25.86
C ASP A 15 -16.92 -0.07 25.17
N PRO A 16 -17.52 -1.15 25.70
CA PRO A 16 -17.61 -2.42 24.97
C PRO A 16 -18.28 -2.25 23.60
N VAL A 17 -17.66 -2.78 22.55
CA VAL A 17 -18.20 -2.70 21.18
C VAL A 17 -19.20 -3.85 20.95
N PRO A 18 -20.45 -3.56 20.52
CA PRO A 18 -21.39 -4.60 20.14
C PRO A 18 -20.88 -5.48 18.99
N ALA A 19 -21.09 -6.80 19.08
CA ALA A 19 -20.69 -7.76 18.04
C ALA A 19 -21.24 -7.40 16.65
N THR A 20 -22.46 -6.87 16.58
CA THR A 20 -23.09 -6.42 15.32
C THR A 20 -22.30 -5.32 14.60
N HIS A 21 -21.61 -4.45 15.32
CA HIS A 21 -20.73 -3.44 14.71
C HIS A 21 -19.43 -4.06 14.17
N ILE A 22 -18.92 -5.11 14.83
CA ILE A 22 -17.77 -5.87 14.35
C ILE A 22 -18.13 -6.62 13.06
N ASP A 23 -19.27 -7.30 13.03
CA ASP A 23 -19.75 -8.02 11.84
C ASP A 23 -20.03 -7.07 10.67
N ASP A 24 -20.65 -5.91 10.91
CA ASP A 24 -20.84 -4.88 9.87
C ASP A 24 -19.49 -4.38 9.32
N MET A 25 -18.50 -4.16 10.19
CA MET A 25 -17.15 -3.75 9.80
C MET A 25 -16.47 -4.82 8.94
N LEU A 26 -16.51 -6.10 9.34
CA LEU A 26 -15.93 -7.22 8.60
C LEU A 26 -16.61 -7.39 7.24
N THR A 27 -17.94 -7.29 7.19
CA THR A 27 -18.74 -7.39 5.95
C THR A 27 -18.32 -6.31 4.98
N LYS A 28 -18.20 -5.07 5.46
CA LYS A 28 -17.80 -3.91 4.65
C LYS A 28 -16.33 -3.96 4.22
N ALA A 29 -15.45 -4.58 5.00
CA ALA A 29 -14.07 -4.80 4.60
C ALA A 29 -13.99 -5.79 3.43
N LEU A 30 -14.71 -6.91 3.53
CA LEU A 30 -14.80 -7.93 2.47
C LEU A 30 -15.46 -7.42 1.19
N ALA A 31 -16.53 -6.62 1.31
CA ALA A 31 -17.26 -6.09 0.17
C ALA A 31 -16.50 -5.01 -0.62
N LEU A 32 -15.37 -4.52 -0.09
CA LEU A 32 -14.58 -3.52 -0.77
C LEU A 32 -14.05 -4.10 -2.08
N GLN A 33 -14.26 -3.39 -3.18
CA GLN A 33 -13.77 -3.81 -4.50
C GLN A 33 -12.33 -3.35 -4.75
N PRO A 34 -11.48 -4.19 -5.35
CA PRO A 34 -10.12 -3.80 -5.70
C PRO A 34 -10.13 -2.71 -6.77
N LYS A 35 -9.38 -1.64 -6.53
CA LYS A 35 -9.12 -0.57 -7.52
C LYS A 35 -7.61 -0.46 -7.76
N PRO A 36 -7.16 -0.12 -8.99
CA PRO A 36 -5.74 0.14 -9.25
C PRO A 36 -5.16 1.12 -8.23
N GLY A 37 -3.99 0.79 -7.68
CA GLY A 37 -3.31 1.62 -6.68
C GLY A 37 -3.84 1.52 -5.24
N THR A 38 -4.83 0.64 -4.95
CA THR A 38 -5.40 0.52 -3.60
C THR A 38 -4.95 -0.71 -2.81
N THR A 39 -4.08 -1.56 -3.36
CA THR A 39 -3.66 -2.85 -2.78
C THR A 39 -3.18 -2.74 -1.34
N VAL A 40 -2.22 -1.84 -1.07
CA VAL A 40 -1.67 -1.63 0.28
C VAL A 40 -2.75 -1.10 1.24
N PHE A 41 -3.56 -0.15 0.78
CA PHE A 41 -4.66 0.40 1.59
C PHE A 41 -5.66 -0.70 2.01
N ARG A 42 -6.09 -1.53 1.06
CA ARG A 42 -7.00 -2.65 1.33
C ARG A 42 -6.40 -3.65 2.30
N THR A 43 -5.13 -3.99 2.12
CA THR A 43 -4.41 -4.92 2.98
C THR A 43 -4.37 -4.40 4.41
N ARG A 44 -3.96 -3.14 4.62
CA ARG A 44 -3.93 -2.49 5.93
C ARG A 44 -5.30 -2.37 6.57
N LEU A 45 -6.31 -2.08 5.76
CA LEU A 45 -7.69 -2.03 6.21
C LEU A 45 -8.17 -3.40 6.71
N GLY A 46 -7.97 -4.47 5.95
CA GLY A 46 -8.32 -5.83 6.34
C GLY A 46 -7.57 -6.29 7.58
N ILE A 47 -6.26 -6.00 7.65
CA ILE A 47 -5.44 -6.20 8.86
C ILE A 47 -6.07 -5.50 10.07
N THR A 48 -6.41 -4.22 9.93
CA THR A 48 -6.98 -3.43 11.04
C THR A 48 -8.33 -4.00 11.48
N ALA A 49 -9.19 -4.37 10.53
CA ALA A 49 -10.47 -5.02 10.84
C ALA A 49 -10.27 -6.34 11.59
N LEU A 50 -9.30 -7.17 11.20
CA LEU A 50 -8.95 -8.41 11.91
C LEU A 50 -8.44 -8.14 13.34
N ILE A 51 -7.57 -7.14 13.53
CA ILE A 51 -7.08 -6.74 14.86
C ILE A 51 -8.25 -6.32 15.77
N LEU A 52 -9.19 -5.54 15.24
CA LEU A 52 -10.34 -5.07 16.00
C LEU A 52 -11.33 -6.18 16.32
N ALA A 53 -11.48 -7.15 15.41
CA ALA A 53 -12.33 -8.31 15.57
C ALA A 53 -11.72 -9.40 16.47
N ALA A 54 -10.41 -9.38 16.76
CA ALA A 54 -9.73 -10.41 17.54
C ALA A 54 -10.43 -10.86 18.85
N PRO A 55 -11.10 -9.99 19.65
CA PRO A 55 -11.81 -10.41 20.85
C PRO A 55 -13.16 -11.11 20.58
N HIS A 56 -13.66 -11.07 19.35
CA HIS A 56 -15.02 -11.45 18.98
C HIS A 56 -15.00 -12.58 17.94
N PRO A 57 -15.53 -13.78 18.26
CA PRO A 57 -15.67 -14.83 17.26
C PRO A 57 -16.69 -14.39 16.20
N SER A 58 -16.26 -14.32 14.95
CA SER A 58 -17.12 -14.01 13.80
C SER A 58 -16.81 -14.93 12.63
N THR A 59 -17.86 -15.38 11.94
CA THR A 59 -17.75 -16.22 10.74
C THR A 59 -17.08 -15.51 9.57
N GLN A 60 -16.93 -14.19 9.65
CA GLN A 60 -16.29 -13.37 8.62
C GLN A 60 -14.78 -13.20 8.80
N VAL A 61 -14.22 -13.63 9.93
CA VAL A 61 -12.78 -13.58 10.18
C VAL A 61 -12.01 -14.49 9.20
N PRO A 62 -12.35 -15.78 9.02
CA PRO A 62 -11.67 -16.64 8.05
C PRO A 62 -11.68 -16.13 6.59
N PRO A 63 -12.81 -15.70 5.99
CA PRO A 63 -12.80 -15.17 4.64
C PRO A 63 -12.01 -13.86 4.52
N LEU A 64 -12.02 -12.99 5.55
CA LEU A 64 -11.21 -11.77 5.52
C LEU A 64 -9.71 -12.08 5.62
N HIS A 65 -9.31 -13.08 6.40
CA HIS A 65 -7.95 -13.61 6.39
C HIS A 65 -7.52 -14.05 4.99
N ALA A 66 -8.38 -14.83 4.31
CA ALA A 66 -8.10 -15.32 2.97
C ALA A 66 -7.98 -14.17 1.94
N ASP A 67 -8.87 -13.16 1.99
CA ASP A 67 -8.82 -11.99 1.09
C ASP A 67 -7.55 -11.15 1.29
N VAL A 68 -7.15 -10.92 2.54
CA VAL A 68 -5.91 -10.20 2.87
C VAL A 68 -4.68 -10.97 2.36
N LEU A 69 -4.65 -12.30 2.54
CA LEU A 69 -3.56 -13.14 2.04
C LEU A 69 -3.51 -13.17 0.52
N ALA A 70 -4.65 -13.29 -0.16
CA ALA A 70 -4.73 -13.23 -1.62
C ALA A 70 -4.19 -11.90 -2.15
N THR A 71 -4.57 -10.79 -1.52
CA THR A 71 -4.07 -9.45 -1.85
C THR A 71 -2.56 -9.34 -1.61
N ALA A 72 -2.07 -9.88 -0.49
CA ALA A 72 -0.65 -9.87 -0.14
C ALA A 72 0.23 -10.62 -1.15
N HIS A 73 -0.29 -11.61 -1.87
CA HIS A 73 0.45 -12.31 -2.92
C HIS A 73 0.69 -11.48 -4.19
N THR A 74 0.06 -10.31 -4.31
CA THR A 74 0.13 -9.48 -5.53
C THR A 74 1.08 -8.29 -5.42
N ASP A 75 1.54 -7.95 -4.21
CA ASP A 75 2.28 -6.71 -3.96
C ASP A 75 3.27 -6.88 -2.79
N GLY A 76 4.52 -6.44 -2.97
CA GLY A 76 5.57 -6.59 -1.97
C GLY A 76 5.31 -5.84 -0.66
N TYR A 77 4.71 -4.66 -0.70
CA TYR A 77 4.34 -3.91 0.52
C TYR A 77 3.18 -4.60 1.24
N ALA A 78 2.20 -5.10 0.51
CA ALA A 78 1.12 -5.89 1.09
C ALA A 78 1.63 -7.19 1.72
N ALA A 79 2.56 -7.89 1.06
CA ALA A 79 3.25 -9.07 1.60
C ALA A 79 3.98 -8.75 2.91
N ARG A 80 4.75 -7.65 2.94
CA ARG A 80 5.46 -7.18 4.13
C ARG A 80 4.50 -6.87 5.28
N ASP A 81 3.43 -6.14 4.99
CA ASP A 81 2.41 -5.81 6.00
C ASP A 81 1.80 -7.10 6.58
N ALA A 82 1.43 -8.07 5.75
CA ALA A 82 0.87 -9.35 6.21
C ALA A 82 1.86 -10.18 7.05
N LEU A 83 3.14 -10.20 6.68
CA LEU A 83 4.22 -10.88 7.43
C LEU A 83 4.58 -10.16 8.74
N THR A 84 4.20 -8.91 8.91
CA THR A 84 4.45 -8.18 10.18
C THR A 84 3.41 -8.54 11.24
N GLN A 85 2.23 -9.00 10.83
CA GLN A 85 1.11 -9.24 11.75
C GLN A 85 1.08 -10.68 12.28
N PRO A 86 1.22 -10.92 13.60
CA PRO A 86 1.25 -12.27 14.17
C PRO A 86 0.01 -13.11 13.83
N GLN A 87 -1.18 -12.52 13.96
CA GLN A 87 -2.45 -13.20 13.66
C GLN A 87 -2.53 -13.75 12.23
N LEU A 88 -2.00 -13.01 11.24
CA LEU A 88 -1.94 -13.48 9.86
C LEU A 88 -0.89 -14.56 9.69
N ARG A 89 0.28 -14.39 10.32
CA ARG A 89 1.36 -15.38 10.26
C ARG A 89 1.01 -16.74 10.84
N TYR A 90 0.19 -16.78 11.88
CA TYR A 90 -0.31 -18.02 12.46
C TYR A 90 -1.33 -18.72 11.55
N ALA A 91 -2.11 -17.96 10.78
CA ALA A 91 -3.04 -18.50 9.79
C ALA A 91 -2.35 -18.98 8.48
N MET A 92 -1.10 -18.56 8.23
CA MET A 92 -0.35 -18.96 7.04
C MET A 92 0.23 -20.37 7.15
N THR A 93 0.13 -21.12 6.07
CA THR A 93 0.97 -22.30 5.84
C THR A 93 2.45 -21.92 5.71
N ILE A 94 3.35 -22.89 5.90
CA ILE A 94 4.79 -22.69 5.70
C ILE A 94 5.08 -22.23 4.26
N SER A 95 4.39 -22.80 3.27
CA SER A 95 4.56 -22.43 1.86
C SER A 95 4.14 -20.99 1.60
N GLN A 96 2.95 -20.57 2.05
CA GLN A 96 2.49 -19.19 1.91
C GLN A 96 3.47 -18.19 2.54
N ARG A 97 3.98 -18.50 3.74
CA ARG A 97 4.97 -17.65 4.42
C ARG A 97 6.26 -17.52 3.60
N ARG A 98 6.77 -18.62 3.05
CA ARG A 98 7.96 -18.59 2.18
C ARG A 98 7.71 -17.76 0.93
N THR A 99 6.60 -17.98 0.24
CA THR A 99 6.23 -17.22 -0.97
C THR A 99 6.14 -15.72 -0.69
N LEU A 100 5.52 -15.30 0.41
CA LEU A 100 5.45 -13.88 0.76
C LEU A 100 6.82 -13.32 1.13
N THR A 101 7.65 -14.06 1.88
CA THR A 101 9.02 -13.64 2.20
C THR A 101 9.87 -13.47 0.93
N ASP A 102 9.74 -14.39 -0.02
CA ASP A 102 10.41 -14.30 -1.31
C ASP A 102 9.94 -13.08 -2.10
N LEU A 103 8.63 -12.79 -2.11
CA LEU A 103 8.07 -11.61 -2.76
C LEU A 103 8.59 -10.29 -2.15
N VAL A 104 8.67 -10.20 -0.82
CA VAL A 104 9.27 -9.04 -0.13
C VAL A 104 10.73 -8.86 -0.55
N ARG A 105 11.49 -9.96 -0.58
CA ARG A 105 12.90 -9.96 -0.97
C ARG A 105 13.10 -9.56 -2.44
N THR A 106 12.32 -10.11 -3.38
CA THR A 106 12.45 -9.77 -4.80
C THR A 106 12.00 -8.35 -5.11
N ALA A 107 11.07 -7.80 -4.33
CA ALA A 107 10.71 -6.39 -4.36
C ALA A 107 11.80 -5.46 -3.79
N GLY A 108 12.91 -6.01 -3.28
CA GLY A 108 13.99 -5.24 -2.66
C GLY A 108 13.61 -4.59 -1.33
N LEU A 109 12.47 -4.98 -0.75
CA LEU A 109 12.02 -4.47 0.54
C LEU A 109 12.86 -5.10 1.65
N ASP A 110 13.13 -4.32 2.70
CA ASP A 110 13.97 -4.71 3.84
C ASP A 110 15.44 -5.02 3.52
N ALA A 111 15.90 -4.76 2.28
CA ALA A 111 17.30 -4.93 1.90
C ALA A 111 18.26 -3.91 2.56
N GLY A 112 17.74 -2.79 3.08
CA GLY A 112 18.49 -1.76 3.81
C GLY A 112 19.37 -0.86 2.94
N THR A 113 19.98 -1.39 1.88
CA THR A 113 20.82 -0.65 0.93
C THR A 113 20.58 -1.09 -0.50
N VAL A 114 20.69 -0.17 -1.46
CA VAL A 114 20.73 -0.50 -2.89
C VAL A 114 22.16 -0.93 -3.24
N PRO A 115 22.36 -2.09 -3.93
CA PRO A 115 23.69 -2.53 -4.36
C PRO A 115 24.43 -1.45 -5.16
N GLU A 116 25.73 -1.29 -4.91
CA GLU A 116 26.52 -0.18 -5.46
C GLU A 116 26.44 -0.01 -6.98
N PRO A 117 26.46 -1.09 -7.80
CA PRO A 117 26.32 -0.95 -9.25
C PRO A 117 24.97 -0.33 -9.65
N LEU A 118 23.87 -0.84 -9.06
CA LEU A 118 22.52 -0.35 -9.31
C LEU A 118 22.35 1.10 -8.82
N ARG A 119 22.92 1.42 -7.65
CA ARG A 119 22.89 2.77 -7.08
C ARG A 119 23.60 3.77 -8.01
N SER A 120 24.78 3.40 -8.49
CA SER A 120 25.56 4.22 -9.43
C SER A 120 24.82 4.45 -10.75
N ASP A 121 24.19 3.41 -11.31
CA ASP A 121 23.42 3.52 -12.53
C ASP A 121 22.17 4.40 -12.37
N LEU A 122 21.45 4.26 -11.26
CA LEU A 122 20.29 5.11 -10.94
C LEU A 122 20.67 6.58 -10.79
N LEU A 123 21.74 6.88 -10.05
CA LEU A 123 22.22 8.25 -9.87
C LEU A 123 22.68 8.87 -11.20
N ARG A 124 23.34 8.08 -12.06
CA ARG A 124 23.74 8.52 -13.40
C ARG A 124 22.52 8.85 -14.26
N ALA A 125 21.54 7.96 -14.31
CA ALA A 125 20.30 8.18 -15.06
C ALA A 125 19.54 9.41 -14.56
N ALA A 126 19.41 9.59 -13.24
CA ALA A 126 18.78 10.76 -12.64
C ALA A 126 19.51 12.07 -13.00
N THR A 127 20.85 12.05 -12.95
CA THR A 127 21.67 13.20 -13.34
C THR A 127 21.49 13.55 -14.82
N MET A 128 21.46 12.55 -15.69
CA MET A 128 21.21 12.74 -17.13
C MET A 128 19.81 13.34 -17.39
N ALA A 129 18.77 12.80 -16.73
CA ALA A 129 17.42 13.32 -16.84
C ALA A 129 17.31 14.77 -16.35
N GLN A 130 17.94 15.10 -15.22
CA GLN A 130 17.98 16.45 -14.67
C GLN A 130 18.67 17.43 -15.64
N ASN A 131 19.83 17.06 -16.20
CA ASN A 131 20.55 17.89 -17.15
C ASN A 131 19.74 18.11 -18.43
N ARG A 132 19.06 17.06 -18.92
CA ARG A 132 18.19 17.19 -20.09
C ARG A 132 17.01 18.12 -19.83
N LEU A 133 16.38 18.00 -18.66
CA LEU A 133 15.28 18.87 -18.25
C LEU A 133 15.73 20.34 -18.19
N ARG A 134 16.91 20.63 -17.60
CA ARG A 134 17.46 22.00 -17.56
C ARG A 134 17.66 22.58 -18.96
N LEU A 135 18.23 21.81 -19.88
CA LEU A 135 18.43 22.26 -21.27
C LEU A 135 17.09 22.56 -21.97
N CYS A 136 16.07 21.72 -21.76
CA CYS A 136 14.74 21.96 -22.30
C CYS A 136 14.12 23.26 -21.75
N LEU A 137 14.22 23.48 -20.44
CA LEU A 137 13.71 24.70 -19.80
C LEU A 137 14.42 25.96 -20.28
N GLN A 138 15.75 25.92 -20.42
CA GLN A 138 16.53 27.04 -20.98
C GLN A 138 16.14 27.33 -22.43
N ARG A 139 15.95 26.30 -23.24
CA ARG A 139 15.53 26.47 -24.65
C ARG A 139 14.14 27.09 -24.76
N SER A 140 13.18 26.62 -23.95
CA SER A 140 11.82 27.17 -23.90
C SER A 140 11.80 28.64 -23.46
N ALA A 141 12.62 29.02 -22.48
CA ALA A 141 12.76 30.39 -22.03
C ALA A 141 13.34 31.31 -23.13
N VAL A 142 14.35 30.83 -23.87
CA VAL A 142 14.94 31.59 -24.98
C VAL A 142 13.93 31.83 -26.10
N THR A 143 13.19 30.80 -26.52
CA THR A 143 12.13 30.96 -27.55
C THR A 143 10.98 31.87 -27.13
N SER A 144 10.70 31.97 -25.82
CA SER A 144 9.66 32.88 -25.30
C SER A 144 10.10 34.35 -25.32
N LEU A 145 11.41 34.61 -25.28
CA LEU A 145 11.98 35.96 -25.38
C LEU A 145 12.14 36.43 -26.84
N THR A 146 12.13 35.52 -27.81
CA THR A 146 12.31 35.86 -29.24
C THR A 146 10.98 36.00 -29.99
N THR A 147 9.82 36.08 -29.33
CA THR A 147 8.56 36.40 -30.04
C THR A 147 8.50 37.92 -30.26
N PRO A 148 8.72 38.45 -31.47
CA PRO A 148 8.63 39.89 -31.71
C PRO A 148 7.20 40.36 -31.51
N SER A 149 7.04 41.45 -30.76
CA SER A 149 5.76 42.13 -30.58
C SER A 149 5.22 42.57 -31.96
N PRO A 150 3.95 42.33 -32.29
CA PRO A 150 3.37 42.79 -33.54
C PRO A 150 3.32 44.33 -33.53
N VAL A 151 3.99 44.95 -34.49
CA VAL A 151 3.98 46.41 -34.70
C VAL A 151 2.55 46.83 -35.03
N PRO A 152 1.94 47.77 -34.28
CA PRO A 152 0.58 48.23 -34.54
C PRO A 152 0.54 49.16 -35.78
N PRO A 153 -0.64 49.25 -36.45
CA PRO A 153 -0.82 49.97 -37.71
C PRO A 153 -0.73 51.50 -37.58
#